data_AF-A0A2B2CD02-F1
#
_entry.id   AF-A0A2B2CD02-F1
#
_cell.length_a   1.000
_cell.length_b   1.000
_cell.length_c   1.000
_cell.angle_alpha   90.00
_cell.angle_beta   90.00
_cell.angle_gamma   90.00
#
_symmetry.space_group_name_H-M   'P 1'
#
loop_
_entity.id
_entity.type
_entity.pdbx_description
1 polymer ?
#
loop_
_entity_poly.entity_id
_entity_poly.type
_entity_poly.pdbx_seq_one_letter_code
_entity_poly.pdbx_strand_id
1 'polypeptide(L)'
;MQQQNMNMPNMNMQNQQATMQQPPGVVSTKDALYLTDMMSWNLLSAKKAHFFAGQCQDPEIKAEAEKVAQMHQRHYQQILGHLGQHASQQQPLNNMQ
;
A
#
# COMPACT_ATOMS: atom_id res chain seq x y z
N MET A 1 -18.54 -52.96 -42.80
CA MET A 1 -19.02 -51.68 -42.25
C MET A 1 -19.11 -51.83 -40.74
N GLN A 2 -18.19 -51.20 -40.01
CA GLN A 2 -18.29 -51.05 -38.55
C GLN A 2 -17.69 -49.68 -38.22
N GLN A 3 -18.53 -48.84 -37.61
CA GLN A 3 -18.35 -47.42 -37.38
C GLN A 3 -17.69 -47.24 -36.00
N GLN A 4 -16.49 -46.69 -35.96
CA GLN A 4 -15.74 -46.47 -34.73
C GLN A 4 -16.08 -45.10 -34.16
N ASN A 5 -16.85 -45.11 -33.07
CA ASN A 5 -17.28 -43.94 -32.32
C ASN A 5 -16.13 -43.45 -31.41
N MET A 6 -15.43 -42.39 -31.80
CA MET A 6 -14.39 -41.77 -30.97
C MET A 6 -15.06 -40.79 -29.98
N ASN A 7 -15.08 -41.18 -28.71
CA ASN A 7 -15.55 -40.36 -27.60
C ASN A 7 -14.41 -39.46 -27.12
N MET A 8 -14.51 -38.14 -27.33
CA MET A 8 -13.55 -37.14 -26.86
C MET A 8 -13.89 -36.74 -25.41
N PRO A 9 -12.96 -36.80 -24.43
CA PRO A 9 -13.21 -36.26 -23.11
C PRO A 9 -13.19 -34.73 -23.14
N ASN A 10 -14.28 -34.13 -22.67
CA ASN A 10 -14.49 -32.70 -22.47
C ASN A 10 -13.48 -32.15 -21.43
N MET A 11 -12.43 -31.47 -21.90
CA MET A 11 -11.44 -30.81 -21.06
C MET A 11 -11.93 -29.40 -20.69
N ASN A 12 -12.94 -29.32 -19.83
CA ASN A 12 -13.36 -28.06 -19.21
C ASN A 12 -12.41 -27.71 -18.07
N MET A 13 -11.23 -27.20 -18.43
CA MET A 13 -10.25 -26.68 -17.48
C MET A 13 -10.80 -25.35 -16.93
N GLN A 14 -11.49 -25.44 -15.79
CA GLN A 14 -11.96 -24.32 -14.99
C GLN A 14 -10.79 -23.40 -14.65
N ASN A 15 -10.69 -22.31 -15.42
CA ASN A 15 -9.89 -21.14 -15.10
C ASN A 15 -10.58 -20.37 -13.96
N GLN A 16 -10.64 -20.98 -12.78
CA GLN A 16 -10.99 -20.30 -11.54
C GLN A 16 -9.78 -19.47 -11.12
N GLN A 17 -9.69 -18.27 -11.68
CA GLN A 17 -8.76 -17.24 -11.25
C GLN A 17 -9.03 -16.97 -9.77
N ALA A 18 -8.19 -17.52 -8.89
CA ALA A 18 -8.22 -17.23 -7.48
C ALA A 18 -7.96 -15.72 -7.30
N THR A 19 -9.01 -14.98 -6.95
CA THR A 19 -8.88 -13.57 -6.56
C THR A 19 -8.07 -13.52 -5.27
N MET A 20 -6.89 -12.93 -5.32
CA MET A 20 -6.08 -12.70 -4.12
C MET A 20 -6.85 -11.78 -3.19
N GLN A 21 -7.22 -12.28 -2.00
CA GLN A 21 -7.93 -11.49 -1.00
C GLN A 21 -7.02 -10.49 -0.29
N GLN A 22 -5.71 -10.74 -0.29
CA GLN A 22 -4.72 -9.94 0.44
C GLN A 22 -3.45 -9.78 -0.41
N PRO A 23 -2.79 -8.62 -0.36
CA PRO A 23 -1.54 -8.40 -1.08
C PRO A 23 -0.42 -9.30 -0.54
N PRO A 24 0.58 -9.66 -1.36
CA PRO A 24 1.75 -10.40 -0.90
C PRO A 24 2.48 -9.68 0.24
N GLY A 25 2.96 -10.43 1.23
CA GLY A 25 3.73 -9.90 2.37
C GLY A 25 5.19 -9.54 2.04
N VAL A 26 5.45 -9.07 0.82
CA VAL A 26 6.77 -8.63 0.36
C VAL A 26 6.64 -7.20 -0.16
N VAL A 27 7.44 -6.29 0.36
CA VAL A 27 7.58 -4.93 -0.19
C VAL A 27 8.60 -5.00 -1.32
N SER A 28 8.15 -4.82 -2.56
CA SER A 28 9.05 -4.76 -3.71
C SER A 28 9.83 -3.44 -3.73
N THR A 29 10.87 -3.36 -4.57
CA THR A 29 11.61 -2.10 -4.78
C THR A 29 10.70 -0.96 -5.24
N LYS A 30 9.70 -1.24 -6.10
CA LYS A 30 8.76 -0.21 -6.55
C LYS A 30 7.88 0.28 -5.40
N ASP A 31 7.41 -0.63 -4.55
CA ASP A 31 6.62 -0.29 -3.37
C ASP A 31 7.45 0.59 -2.42
N ALA A 32 8.71 0.23 -2.17
CA ALA A 32 9.61 1.00 -1.32
C ALA A 32 9.83 2.43 -1.84
N LEU A 33 9.97 2.61 -3.16
CA LEU A 33 10.08 3.93 -3.78
C LEU A 33 8.81 4.76 -3.58
N TYR A 34 7.63 4.19 -3.86
CA TYR A 34 6.36 4.89 -3.65
C TYR A 34 6.11 5.24 -2.18
N LEU A 35 6.44 4.33 -1.25
CA LEU A 35 6.32 4.59 0.19
C LEU A 35 7.26 5.71 0.64
N THR A 36 8.47 5.76 0.08
CA THR A 36 9.44 6.84 0.34
C THR A 36 8.90 8.19 -0.14
N ASP A 37 8.32 8.25 -1.33
CA ASP A 37 7.70 9.47 -1.87
C ASP A 37 6.52 9.91 -1.00
N MET A 38 5.62 8.98 -0.65
CA MET A 38 4.47 9.27 0.21
C MET A 38 4.88 9.80 1.59
N MET A 39 5.91 9.21 2.21
CA MET A 39 6.44 9.68 3.47
C MET A 39 7.06 11.09 3.34
N SER A 40 7.82 11.33 2.26
CA SER A 40 8.45 12.62 2.00
C SER A 40 7.41 13.73 1.80
N TRP A 41 6.37 13.46 1.02
CA TRP A 41 5.27 14.41 0.79
C TRP A 41 4.49 14.70 2.07
N ASN A 42 4.12 13.69 2.87
CA ASN A 42 3.42 13.91 4.12
C ASN A 42 4.26 14.73 5.11
N LEU A 43 5.54 14.43 5.27
CA LEU A 43 6.41 15.18 6.17
C LEU A 43 6.59 16.64 5.72
N LEU A 44 6.80 16.86 4.43
CA LEU A 44 6.96 18.21 3.88
C LEU A 44 5.68 19.02 4.01
N SER A 45 4.53 18.44 3.66
CA SER A 45 3.23 19.09 3.77
C SER A 45 2.89 19.43 5.22
N ALA A 46 3.14 18.52 6.17
CA ALA A 46 2.93 18.79 7.60
C ALA A 46 3.74 20.00 8.08
N LYS A 47 5.04 20.03 7.74
CA LYS A 47 5.94 21.15 8.12
C LYS A 47 5.50 22.47 7.49
N LYS A 48 5.16 22.47 6.21
CA LYS A 48 4.74 23.69 5.50
C LYS A 48 3.40 24.22 6.02
N ALA A 49 2.42 23.34 6.20
CA ALA A 49 1.10 23.73 6.72
C ALA A 49 1.23 24.36 8.11
N HIS A 50 1.99 23.74 9.02
CA HIS A 50 2.24 24.30 10.35
C HIS A 50 2.99 25.64 10.29
N PHE A 51 4.03 25.73 9.45
CA PHE A 51 4.80 26.98 9.26
C PHE A 51 3.93 28.13 8.75
N PHE A 52 3.00 27.87 7.82
CA PHE A 52 2.08 28.89 7.32
C PHE A 52 0.96 29.22 8.29
N ALA A 53 0.47 28.25 9.07
CA ALA A 53 -0.49 28.51 10.15
C ALA A 53 0.02 29.56 11.15
N GLY A 54 1.32 29.54 11.45
CA GLY A 54 1.99 30.54 12.29
C GLY A 54 2.03 31.96 11.71
N GLN A 55 1.82 32.10 10.39
CA GLN A 55 1.79 33.39 9.69
C GLN A 55 0.37 33.90 9.41
N CYS A 56 -0.64 33.06 9.60
CA CYS A 56 -2.04 33.42 9.40
C CYS A 56 -2.54 34.33 10.54
N GLN A 57 -3.22 35.41 10.15
CA GLN A 57 -3.88 36.33 11.08
C GLN A 57 -5.35 35.95 11.29
N ASP A 58 -5.98 35.41 10.25
CA ASP A 58 -7.34 34.88 10.31
C ASP A 58 -7.38 33.59 11.16
N PRO A 59 -8.17 33.56 12.25
CA PRO A 59 -8.24 32.40 13.14
C PRO A 59 -8.78 31.13 12.48
N GLU A 60 -9.71 31.25 11.53
CA GLU A 60 -10.31 30.10 10.85
C GLU A 60 -9.31 29.47 9.88
N ILE A 61 -8.60 30.29 9.11
CA ILE A 61 -7.55 29.82 8.19
C ILE A 61 -6.41 29.17 8.99
N LYS A 62 -5.99 29.78 10.10
CA LYS A 62 -4.98 29.19 10.98
C LYS A 62 -5.41 27.81 11.49
N ALA A 63 -6.63 27.70 12.00
CA ALA A 63 -7.16 26.45 12.52
C ALA A 63 -7.20 25.36 11.44
N GLU A 64 -7.61 25.70 10.22
CA GLU A 64 -7.67 24.74 9.11
C GLU A 64 -6.27 24.31 8.66
N ALA A 65 -5.31 25.24 8.58
CA ALA A 65 -3.92 24.92 8.27
C ALA A 65 -3.29 23.97 9.32
N GLU A 66 -3.59 24.15 10.62
CA GLU A 66 -3.15 23.23 11.66
C GLU A 66 -3.78 21.84 11.53
N LYS A 67 -5.06 21.74 11.17
CA LYS A 67 -5.70 20.44 10.90
C LYS A 67 -5.03 19.72 9.74
N VAL A 68 -4.70 20.43 8.67
CA VAL A 68 -3.96 19.88 7.52
C VAL A 68 -2.58 19.38 7.96
N ALA A 69 -1.88 20.14 8.80
CA ALA A 69 -0.59 19.73 9.34
C ALA A 69 -0.69 18.42 10.15
N GLN A 70 -1.66 18.34 11.05
CA GLN A 70 -1.90 17.17 11.89
C GLN A 70 -2.33 15.94 11.07
N MET A 71 -3.16 16.13 10.05
CA MET A 71 -3.58 15.06 9.14
C MET A 71 -2.37 14.44 8.44
N HIS A 72 -1.49 15.26 7.85
CA HIS A 72 -0.30 14.77 7.16
C HIS A 72 0.69 14.10 8.14
N GLN A 73 0.86 14.64 9.34
CA GLN A 73 1.68 14.01 10.39
C GLN A 73 1.14 12.61 10.74
N ARG A 74 -0.18 12.47 10.91
CA ARG A 74 -0.83 11.18 11.20
C ARG A 74 -0.59 10.18 10.07
N HIS A 75 -0.75 10.59 8.81
CA HIS A 75 -0.51 9.70 7.67
C HIS A 75 0.96 9.24 7.61
N TYR A 76 1.92 10.12 7.86
CA TYR A 76 3.34 9.75 7.96
C TYR A 76 3.57 8.68 9.05
N GLN A 77 3.01 8.88 10.23
CA GLN A 77 3.14 7.94 11.35
C GLN A 77 2.48 6.59 11.05
N GLN A 78 1.34 6.57 10.37
CA GLN A 78 0.67 5.34 9.94
C GLN A 78 1.55 4.53 8.99
N ILE A 79 2.13 5.16 7.96
CA ILE A 79 3.03 4.49 7.02
C ILE A 79 4.27 3.95 7.75
N LEU A 80 4.88 4.76 8.61
CA LEU A 80 6.03 4.35 9.41
C LEU A 80 5.72 3.13 10.29
N GLY A 81 4.54 3.11 10.93
CA GLY A 81 4.09 1.98 11.73
C GLY A 81 3.92 0.69 10.91
N HIS A 82 3.36 0.78 9.70
CA HIS A 82 3.21 -0.37 8.81
C HIS A 82 4.56 -0.93 8.37
N LEU A 83 5.52 -0.04 8.04
CA LEU A 83 6.88 -0.45 7.66
C LEU A 83 7.62 -1.13 8.81
N GLY A 84 7.48 -0.61 10.05
CA GLY A 84 8.08 -1.24 11.23
C GLY A 84 7.55 -2.65 11.50
N GLN A 85 6.24 -2.87 11.31
CA GLN A 85 5.63 -4.20 11.44
C GLN A 85 6.15 -5.15 10.35
N HIS A 86 6.29 -4.67 9.12
CA HIS A 86 6.76 -5.48 7.99
C HIS A 86 8.24 -5.86 8.10
N ALA A 87 9.08 -4.97 8.65
CA ALA A 87 10.48 -5.29 8.97
C ALA A 87 10.60 -6.39 10.04
N SER A 88 9.63 -6.46 10.96
CA SER A 88 9.60 -7.44 12.05
C SER A 88 9.11 -8.83 11.60
N GLN A 89 8.38 -8.91 10.47
CA GLN A 89 7.73 -10.14 9.98
C GLN A 89 8.51 -10.86 8.87
N GLN A 90 9.70 -10.39 8.49
CA GLN A 90 10.54 -11.10 7.51
C GLN A 90 11.02 -12.45 8.08
N GLN A 91 10.22 -13.50 7.88
CA GLN A 91 10.68 -14.88 8.03
C GLN A 91 11.65 -15.22 6.89
N PRO A 92 12.75 -15.94 7.17
CA PRO A 92 13.66 -16.38 6.13
C PRO A 92 12.91 -17.29 5.15
N LEU A 93 13.10 -17.04 3.85
CA LEU A 93 12.59 -17.84 2.75
C LEU A 93 13.37 -19.17 2.67
N ASN A 94 13.27 -19.99 3.71
CA ASN A 94 13.69 -21.39 3.70
C ASN A 94 12.46 -22.22 3.33
N ASN A 95 12.38 -22.71 2.08
CA ASN A 95 11.74 -23.98 1.69
C ASN A 95 11.50 -24.07 0.15
N MET A 96 12.53 -23.89 -0.67
CA MET A 96 12.54 -24.53 -1.99
C MET A 96 13.78 -25.39 -2.10
N GLN A 97 13.60 -26.67 -1.79
CA GLN A 97 14.55 -27.76 -1.97
C GLN A 97 13.86 -28.84 -2.79
#